data_AF-A0A6P0NTM1-F1
#
_entry.id   AF-A0A6P0NTM1-F1
#
_cell.length_a   1.000
_cell.length_b   1.000
_cell.length_c   1.000
_cell.angle_alpha   90.00
_cell.angle_beta   90.00
_cell.angle_gamma   90.00
#
_symmetry.space_group_name_H-M   'P 1'
#
loop_
_entity.id
_entity.type
_entity.pdbx_description
1 polymer ?
#
loop_
_entity_poly.entity_id
_entity_poly.type
_entity_poly.pdbx_seq_one_letter_code
_entity_poly.pdbx_strand_id
1 'polypeptide(L)' 'MFVKGIKKGKIIELLEEVDFPDNQEVLVEIKKVGDFWSALQDFRARIDLESIDDNSFDDLRDKSPGRMVQQLIINN' A
#
# COMPACT_ATOMS: atom_id res chain seq x y z
N MET A 1 15.80 -12.93 16.34
CA MET A 1 15.23 -11.57 16.24
C MET A 1 15.17 -11.20 14.77
N PHE A 2 14.08 -10.59 14.30
CA PHE A 2 13.94 -10.14 12.91
C PHE A 2 13.90 -8.62 12.88
N VAL A 3 14.96 -8.00 12.37
CA VAL A 3 15.06 -6.55 12.23
C VAL A 3 14.72 -6.16 10.81
N LYS A 4 13.89 -5.14 10.64
CA LYS A 4 13.59 -4.59 9.30
C LYS A 4 14.68 -3.61 8.89
N GLY A 5 14.99 -3.61 7.60
CA GLY A 5 15.93 -2.66 7.03
C GLY A 5 15.54 -2.26 5.61
N ILE A 6 16.09 -1.13 5.15
CA ILE A 6 15.90 -0.61 3.80
C ILE A 6 17.26 -0.61 3.10
N LYS A 7 17.31 -1.22 1.91
CA LYS A 7 18.50 -1.17 1.06
C LYS A 7 18.60 0.19 0.37
N LYS A 8 19.66 0.94 0.65
CA LYS A 8 20.05 2.19 -0.04
C LYS A 8 21.34 1.96 -0.82
N GLY A 9 21.22 1.74 -2.13
CA GLY A 9 22.37 1.43 -2.99
C GLY A 9 23.02 0.10 -2.60
N LYS A 10 24.26 0.14 -2.08
CA LYS A 10 25.02 -1.03 -1.62
C LYS A 10 24.93 -1.26 -0.10
N ILE A 11 24.21 -0.41 0.63
CA ILE A 11 24.12 -0.42 2.09
C ILE A 11 22.70 -0.85 2.49
N ILE A 12 22.57 -1.58 3.60
CA ILE A 12 21.29 -1.85 4.27
C ILE A 12 21.27 -1.00 5.54
N GLU A 13 20.26 -0.14 5.66
CA GLU A 13 20.00 0.65 6.86
C GLU A 13 18.95 -0.06 7.70
N LEU A 14 19.27 -0.36 8.96
CA LEU A 14 18.33 -0.97 9.90
C LEU A 14 17.37 0.09 10.44
N LEU A 15 16.11 -0.26 10.60
CA LEU A 15 15.06 0.65 11.08
C LEU A 15 14.92 0.63 12.61
N GLU A 16 15.66 -0.24 13.28
CA GLU A 16 15.62 -0.46 14.72
C GLU A 16 17.06 -0.61 15.22
N GLU A 17 17.32 -0.14 16.44
CA GLU A 17 18.61 -0.34 17.11
C GLU A 17 18.80 -1.81 17.47
N VAL A 18 20.04 -2.28 17.37
CA VAL A 18 20.41 -3.65 17.70
C VAL A 18 21.51 -3.61 18.74
N ASP A 19 21.25 -4.24 19.88
CA ASP A 19 22.17 -4.27 21.01
C ASP A 19 22.91 -5.61 21.02
N PHE A 20 24.05 -5.67 20.33
CA PHE A 20 25.00 -6.78 20.38
C PHE A 20 26.44 -6.24 20.44
N PRO A 21 27.39 -6.99 21.01
CA PRO A 21 28.79 -6.59 21.15
C PRO A 21 29.45 -6.09 19.86
N ASP A 22 30.30 -5.07 19.99
CA ASP A 22 31.15 -4.58 18.91
C ASP A 22 32.02 -5.70 18.33
N ASN A 23 32.22 -5.67 17.01
CA ASN A 23 33.00 -6.65 16.23
C ASN A 23 32.45 -8.09 16.21
N GLN A 24 31.18 -8.28 16.56
CA GLN A 24 30.54 -9.58 16.39
C GLN A 24 30.10 -9.80 14.93
N GLU A 25 30.34 -11.01 14.40
CA GLU A 25 29.85 -11.40 13.08
C GLU A 25 28.32 -11.55 13.10
N VAL A 26 27.64 -10.94 12.12
CA VAL A 26 26.18 -10.93 12.02
C VAL A 26 25.77 -11.57 10.70
N LEU A 27 24.89 -12.56 10.77
CA LEU A 27 24.32 -13.23 9.60
C LEU A 27 23.02 -12.51 9.19
N VAL A 28 22.95 -12.04 7.93
CA VAL A 28 21.80 -11.31 7.41
C VAL A 28 21.03 -12.16 6.41
N GLU A 29 19.76 -12.46 6.69
CA GLU A 29 18.85 -13.11 5.75
C GLU A 29 18.03 -12.04 5.00
N ILE A 30 18.23 -11.93 3.68
CA ILE A 30 17.49 -10.98 2.85
C ILE A 30 16.27 -11.67 2.25
N LYS A 31 15.08 -11.35 2.77
CA LYS A 31 13.81 -11.75 2.16
C LYS A 31 13.30 -10.61 1.30
N LYS A 32 13.07 -10.90 0.01
CA LYS A 32 12.39 -9.97 -0.88
C LYS A 32 10.93 -9.91 -0.47
N VAL A 33 10.57 -8.87 0.29
CA VAL A 33 9.17 -8.59 0.59
C VAL A 33 8.53 -8.13 -0.71
N GLY A 34 7.38 -8.70 -1.07
CA GLY A 34 6.64 -8.28 -2.26
C GLY A 34 6.44 -6.77 -2.21
N ASP A 35 6.76 -6.08 -3.32
CA ASP A 35 6.57 -4.64 -3.41
C ASP A 35 5.08 -4.37 -3.21
N PHE A 36 4.76 -3.45 -2.29
CA PHE A 36 3.39 -3.02 -2.04
C PHE A 36 2.70 -2.62 -3.35
N TRP A 37 3.45 -1.97 -4.26
CA TRP A 37 2.93 -1.57 -5.56
C TRP A 37 2.64 -2.76 -6.48
N SER A 38 3.47 -3.81 -6.45
CA SER A 38 3.19 -5.06 -7.17
C SER A 38 1.96 -5.75 -6.60
N ALA A 39 1.81 -5.83 -5.28
CA ALA A 39 0.63 -6.42 -4.65
C ALA A 39 -0.66 -5.64 -4.98
N LEU A 40 -0.59 -4.30 -5.00
CA LEU A 40 -1.70 -3.45 -5.40
C LEU A 40 -2.05 -3.61 -6.89
N GLN A 41 -1.04 -3.76 -7.75
CA GLN A 41 -1.23 -4.00 -9.17
C GLN A 41 -1.88 -5.36 -9.43
N ASP A 42 -1.42 -6.41 -8.74
CA ASP A 42 -2.01 -7.74 -8.80
C ASP A 42 -3.46 -7.73 -8.32
N PHE A 43 -3.77 -6.99 -7.25
CA PHE A 43 -5.13 -6.80 -6.78
C PHE A 43 -6.01 -6.14 -7.85
N ARG A 44 -5.55 -5.02 -8.44
CA ARG A 44 -6.28 -4.33 -9.52
C ARG A 44 -6.49 -5.20 -10.75
N ALA A 45 -5.54 -6.06 -11.09
CA ALA A 45 -5.65 -6.99 -12.21
C ALA A 45 -6.65 -8.13 -11.95
N ARG A 46 -6.88 -8.49 -10.68
CA ARG A 46 -7.86 -9.51 -10.28
C ARG A 46 -9.27 -8.97 -10.12
N ILE A 47 -9.39 -7.69 -9.77
CA ILE A 47 -10.68 -7.02 -9.72
C ILE A 47 -11.11 -6.77 -11.17
N ASP A 48 -12.27 -7.32 -11.54
CA ASP A 48 -12.91 -6.99 -12.80
C ASP A 48 -13.43 -5.55 -12.75
N LEU A 49 -12.55 -4.59 -13.08
CA LEU A 49 -12.87 -3.17 -13.07
C LEU A 49 -13.97 -2.81 -14.08
N GLU A 50 -14.21 -3.65 -15.11
CA GLU A 50 -15.30 -3.45 -16.07
C GLU A 50 -16.68 -3.72 -15.45
N SER A 51 -16.73 -4.52 -14.37
CA SER A 51 -17.96 -4.77 -13.61
C SER A 51 -18.31 -3.66 -12.60
N ILE A 52 -17.40 -2.73 -12.35
CA ILE A 52 -17.59 -1.59 -11.44
C ILE A 52 -18.12 -0.41 -12.25
N ASP A 53 -19.43 -0.18 -12.18
CA ASP A 53 -20.09 0.99 -12.74
C ASP A 53 -20.21 2.15 -11.72
N ASP A 54 -20.70 3.30 -12.18
CA ASP A 54 -20.88 4.48 -11.33
C ASP A 54 -21.84 4.25 -10.14
N ASN A 55 -22.69 3.24 -10.20
CA ASN A 55 -23.68 2.91 -9.17
C ASN A 55 -23.20 1.81 -8.21
N SER A 56 -22.05 1.19 -8.47
CA SER A 56 -21.56 0.02 -7.74
C SER A 56 -21.28 0.30 -6.26
N PHE A 57 -21.19 1.58 -5.87
CA PHE A 57 -20.97 2.02 -4.50
C PHE A 57 -22.13 2.85 -3.91
N ASP A 58 -23.28 2.92 -4.59
CA ASP A 58 -24.42 3.74 -4.14
C ASP A 58 -24.94 3.34 -2.76
N ASP A 59 -24.80 2.07 -2.39
CA ASP A 59 -25.22 1.56 -1.07
C ASP A 59 -24.19 1.80 0.04
N LEU A 60 -22.94 2.10 -0.31
CA LEU A 60 -21.92 2.54 0.64
C LEU A 60 -21.92 4.06 0.82
N ARG A 61 -22.59 4.79 -0.08
CA ARG A 61 -22.66 6.24 -0.05
C ARG A 61 -23.58 6.69 1.08
N ASP A 62 -23.12 7.65 1.88
CA ASP A 62 -23.94 8.26 2.91
C ASP A 62 -25.12 9.02 2.28
N LYS A 63 -26.34 8.54 2.55
CA LYS A 63 -27.61 9.11 2.05
C LYS A 63 -28.19 10.16 2.99
N SER A 64 -27.45 10.57 4.02
CA SER A 64 -27.89 11.60 4.98
C SER A 64 -28.14 12.95 4.29
N PRO A 65 -29.13 13.73 4.73
CA PRO A 65 -29.42 15.06 4.18
C PRO A 65 -28.16 15.96 4.17
N GLY A 66 -27.90 16.61 3.04
CA GLY A 66 -26.73 17.50 2.86
C GLY A 66 -25.44 16.83 2.36
N ARG A 67 -25.43 15.49 2.16
CA ARG A 67 -24.31 14.75 1.56
C ARG A 67 -24.54 14.33 0.11
N MET A 68 -25.72 14.61 -0.45
CA MET A 68 -26.02 14.39 -1.86
C MET A 68 -25.23 15.36 -2.74
N VAL A 69 -24.49 14.84 -3.71
CA VAL A 69 -23.75 15.64 -4.68
C VAL A 69 -24.73 16.05 -5.78
N GLN A 70 -24.93 17.36 -5.98
CA GLN A 70 -25.70 17.87 -7.12
C GLN A 70 -24.85 17.78 -8.38
N GLN A 71 -25.36 17.09 -9.41
CA GLN A 71 -24.77 17.13 -10.75
C GLN A 71 -24.96 18.56 -11.29
N LEU A 72 -23.90 19.35 -11.33
CA LEU A 72 -23.91 20.65 -12.00
C LEU A 72 -23.98 20.41 -13.52
N ILE A 73 -25.13 20.71 -14.11
CA ILE A 73 -25.26 20.77 -15.56
C ILE A 73 -24.57 22.05 -16.01
N ILE A 74 -23.36 21.93 -16.56
CA ILE A 74 -22.67 23.03 -17.24
C ILE A 74 -23.15 23.01 -18.69
N ASN A 75 -24.05 23.93 -19.05
CA ASN A 75 -24.44 24.17 -20.43
C ASN A 75 -23.34 24.99 -21.11
N ASN A 76 -22.75 24.45 -22.19
CA ASN A 76 -21.88 25.19 -23.11
C ASN A 76 -22.69 26.01 -24.10
#